data_AF-A0A368SXB9-F1
#
_entry.id   AF-A0A368SXB9-F1
#
_cell.length_a   1.000
_cell.length_b   1.000
_cell.length_c   1.000
_cell.angle_alpha   90.00
_cell.angle_beta   90.00
_cell.angle_gamma   90.00
#
_symmetry.space_group_name_H-M   'P 1'
#
loop_
_entity.id
_entity.type
_entity.pdbx_description
1 polymer ?
#
loop_
_entity_poly.entity_id
_entity_poly.type
_entity_poly.pdbx_seq_one_letter_code
_entity_poly.pdbx_strand_id
1 'polypeptide(L)'
;MGKPILNEDGSCTIASCTMCIEAQHRLAFERVNGRGSFTFKAKVPAELKKACSKRGIWNREDGADIREILKAIAQKGGVLTERVPNNIKLPISGYHCLHDIGGFQLMRLICAHGPVIGILWAELDDYDRAIGDIVYRRTPMEYRFPNSGAYHAVVCFGYKYDPQREELHIRVMDNHAEDGPLRWISFAALEEFYLPLIPEPVELHKLRRKKKREEHSVSAYVTHSMVTLEKKLMTWIRCRELDRFYKPRQQDVFLLDNKLRHGPEHRQSRTATSNKR
;
A
#
# COMPACT_ATOMS: atom_id res chain seq x y z
N MET A 1 -2.97 8.21 -8.47
CA MET A 1 -2.26 6.93 -8.58
C MET A 1 -0.92 7.15 -9.26
N GLY A 2 0.11 6.36 -8.96
CA GLY A 2 1.36 6.31 -9.72
C GLY A 2 1.23 5.54 -11.04
N LYS A 3 2.36 5.27 -11.71
CA LYS A 3 2.39 4.42 -12.91
C LYS A 3 2.06 2.96 -12.51
N PRO A 4 1.28 2.22 -13.31
CA PRO A 4 1.07 0.79 -13.11
C PRO A 4 2.38 0.01 -13.02
N ILE A 5 2.38 -1.03 -12.20
CA ILE A 5 3.44 -2.03 -12.13
C ILE A 5 2.87 -3.29 -12.75
N LEU A 6 3.47 -3.74 -13.84
CA LEU A 6 3.06 -4.96 -14.53
C LEU A 6 3.17 -6.19 -13.62
N ASN A 7 2.15 -7.05 -13.64
CA ASN A 7 2.29 -8.40 -13.15
C ASN A 7 2.88 -9.29 -14.27
N GLU A 8 4.01 -9.91 -13.98
CA GLU A 8 4.56 -10.98 -14.80
C GLU A 8 4.57 -12.26 -13.97
N ASP A 9 4.18 -13.38 -14.56
CA ASP A 9 4.29 -14.72 -13.96
C ASP A 9 3.44 -14.93 -12.70
N GLY A 10 2.20 -14.44 -12.62
CA GLY A 10 1.38 -14.62 -11.41
C GLY A 10 1.83 -13.75 -10.23
N SER A 11 2.38 -12.56 -10.50
CA SER A 11 2.84 -11.61 -9.46
C SER A 11 1.86 -10.48 -9.14
N CYS A 12 0.57 -10.66 -9.43
CA CYS A 12 -0.47 -9.64 -9.23
C CYS A 12 -0.51 -9.11 -7.78
N THR A 13 -0.37 -9.98 -6.77
CA THR A 13 -0.35 -9.57 -5.36
C THR A 13 0.87 -8.70 -5.03
N ILE A 14 2.04 -9.03 -5.58
CA ILE A 14 3.27 -8.23 -5.41
C ILE A 14 3.11 -6.86 -6.07
N ALA A 15 2.61 -6.82 -7.30
CA ALA A 15 2.37 -5.59 -8.04
C ALA A 15 1.35 -4.70 -7.33
N SER A 16 0.18 -5.23 -6.96
CA SER A 16 -0.89 -4.49 -6.32
C SER A 16 -0.54 -3.99 -4.91
N CYS A 17 0.18 -4.79 -4.11
CA CYS A 17 0.75 -4.30 -2.85
C CYS A 17 1.69 -3.12 -3.08
N THR A 18 2.59 -3.23 -4.05
CA THR A 18 3.58 -2.19 -4.35
C THR A 18 2.92 -0.89 -4.82
N MET A 19 1.95 -0.99 -5.74
CA MET A 19 1.19 0.15 -6.26
C MET A 19 0.33 0.81 -5.19
N CYS A 20 -0.38 0.02 -4.37
CA CYS A 20 -1.24 0.56 -3.31
C CYS A 20 -0.42 1.33 -2.26
N ILE A 21 0.72 0.78 -1.82
CA ILE A 21 1.60 1.43 -0.84
C ILE A 21 2.16 2.74 -1.40
N GLU A 22 2.63 2.74 -2.66
CA GLU A 22 3.08 3.97 -3.32
C GLU A 22 1.98 5.03 -3.35
N ALA A 23 0.78 4.63 -3.78
CA ALA A 23 -0.33 5.55 -3.95
C ALA A 23 -0.82 6.13 -2.62
N GLN A 24 -0.82 5.33 -1.55
CA GLN A 24 -1.12 5.82 -0.21
C GLN A 24 -0.04 6.81 0.28
N HIS A 25 1.25 6.53 0.07
CA HIS A 25 2.34 7.46 0.43
C HIS A 25 2.25 8.77 -0.35
N ARG A 26 1.99 8.68 -1.65
CA ARG A 26 1.71 9.82 -2.52
C ARG A 26 0.56 10.65 -1.97
N LEU A 27 -0.59 10.04 -1.67
CA LEU A 27 -1.75 10.74 -1.15
C LEU A 27 -1.45 11.42 0.19
N ALA A 28 -0.80 10.69 1.11
CA ALA A 28 -0.44 11.22 2.42
C ALA A 28 0.52 12.42 2.31
N PHE A 29 1.47 12.37 1.37
CA PHE A 29 2.39 13.46 1.10
C PHE A 29 1.71 14.67 0.46
N GLU A 30 0.93 14.44 -0.60
CA GLU A 30 0.28 15.52 -1.37
C GLU A 30 -0.81 16.24 -0.55
N ARG A 31 -1.46 15.56 0.39
CA ARG A 31 -2.39 16.19 1.33
C ARG A 31 -1.74 17.27 2.19
N VAL A 32 -0.44 17.14 2.48
CA VAL A 32 0.31 18.10 3.30
C VAL A 32 1.05 19.13 2.43
N ASN A 33 1.58 18.71 1.30
CA ASN A 33 2.52 19.52 0.51
C ASN A 33 1.93 20.05 -0.82
N GLY A 34 0.65 19.78 -1.07
CA GLY A 34 -0.05 20.16 -2.29
C GLY A 34 -0.09 19.04 -3.33
N ARG A 35 -1.14 19.07 -4.16
CA ARG A 35 -1.38 18.08 -5.22
C ARG A 35 -0.22 18.05 -6.21
N GLY A 36 0.20 16.87 -6.63
CA GLY A 36 1.30 16.67 -7.60
C GLY A 36 2.71 16.92 -7.04
N SER A 37 2.86 17.19 -5.74
CA SER A 37 4.16 17.43 -5.12
C SER A 37 4.99 16.16 -4.90
N PHE A 38 4.39 14.96 -5.00
CA PHE A 38 5.09 13.70 -4.84
C PHE A 38 5.72 13.23 -6.17
N THR A 39 7.04 13.37 -6.27
CA THR A 39 7.80 13.11 -7.51
C THR A 39 8.29 11.68 -7.67
N PHE A 40 8.13 10.84 -6.65
CA PHE A 40 8.70 9.51 -6.60
C PHE A 40 7.77 8.50 -7.27
N LYS A 41 8.34 7.41 -7.77
CA LYS A 41 7.62 6.27 -8.32
C LYS A 41 8.14 5.02 -7.65
N ALA A 42 7.28 4.02 -7.43
CA ALA A 42 7.75 2.73 -6.97
C ALA A 42 8.61 2.06 -8.05
N LYS A 43 9.72 1.45 -7.64
CA LYS A 43 10.55 0.63 -8.51
C LYS A 43 9.83 -0.70 -8.75
N VAL A 44 10.01 -1.28 -9.95
CA VAL A 44 9.58 -2.65 -10.23
C VAL A 44 10.11 -3.61 -9.13
N PRO A 45 9.24 -4.39 -8.47
CA PRO A 45 9.58 -5.10 -7.24
C PRO A 45 10.39 -6.40 -7.45
N ALA A 46 11.37 -6.41 -8.35
CA ALA A 46 12.16 -7.61 -8.70
C ALA A 46 12.92 -8.21 -7.49
N GLU A 47 13.50 -7.37 -6.63
CA GLU A 47 14.18 -7.79 -5.40
C GLU A 47 13.21 -8.36 -4.35
N LEU A 48 11.96 -7.87 -4.34
CA LEU A 48 10.90 -8.41 -3.51
C LEU A 48 10.45 -9.77 -4.03
N LYS A 49 10.10 -9.87 -5.33
CA LYS A 49 9.75 -11.11 -6.05
C LYS A 49 10.79 -12.20 -5.79
N LYS A 50 12.08 -11.90 -6.00
CA LYS A 50 13.19 -12.84 -5.75
C LYS A 50 13.25 -13.33 -4.30
N ALA A 51 13.03 -12.46 -3.32
CA ALA A 51 13.08 -12.86 -1.92
C ALA A 51 11.84 -13.64 -1.48
N CYS A 52 10.66 -13.28 -1.98
CA CYS A 52 9.42 -14.04 -1.74
C CYS A 52 9.54 -15.45 -2.34
N SER A 53 10.08 -15.57 -3.56
CA SER A 53 10.40 -16.85 -4.19
C SER A 53 11.32 -17.71 -3.32
N LYS A 54 12.45 -17.16 -2.88
CA LYS A 54 13.40 -17.88 -2.00
C LYS A 54 12.81 -18.32 -0.67
N ARG A 55 11.78 -17.63 -0.18
CA ARG A 55 11.10 -17.94 1.09
C ARG A 55 9.89 -18.86 0.91
N GLY A 56 9.56 -19.29 -0.31
CA GLY A 56 8.35 -20.06 -0.61
C GLY A 56 7.05 -19.26 -0.42
N ILE A 57 7.13 -17.92 -0.36
CA ILE A 57 5.94 -17.06 -0.24
C ILE A 57 5.25 -16.89 -1.60
N TRP A 58 6.03 -16.93 -2.68
CA TRP A 58 5.56 -16.72 -4.04
C TRP A 58 6.17 -17.74 -4.99
N ASN A 59 5.39 -18.27 -5.92
CA ASN A 59 5.89 -18.99 -7.09
C ASN A 59 5.09 -18.57 -8.34
N ARG A 60 5.51 -19.04 -9.52
CA ARG A 60 4.95 -18.59 -10.80
C ARG A 60 3.58 -19.21 -11.07
N GLU A 61 3.35 -20.40 -10.53
CA GLU A 61 2.20 -21.26 -10.79
C GLU A 61 1.00 -20.87 -9.90
N ASP A 62 1.25 -20.65 -8.62
CA ASP A 62 0.23 -20.44 -7.57
C ASP A 62 0.09 -18.97 -7.14
N GLY A 63 1.05 -18.12 -7.54
CA GLY A 63 1.12 -16.75 -7.06
C GLY A 63 1.55 -16.67 -5.58
N ALA A 64 0.89 -15.81 -4.80
CA ALA A 64 1.22 -15.62 -3.38
C ALA A 64 0.03 -15.11 -2.55
N ASP A 65 -0.01 -15.50 -1.27
CA ASP A 65 -0.91 -14.89 -0.27
C ASP A 65 -0.49 -13.43 -0.03
N ILE A 66 -1.43 -12.52 -0.25
CA ILE A 66 -1.24 -11.08 -0.06
C ILE A 66 -0.77 -10.70 1.34
N ARG A 67 -1.20 -11.42 2.38
CA ARG A 67 -0.80 -11.20 3.78
C ARG A 67 0.69 -11.43 3.96
N GLU A 68 1.21 -12.50 3.38
CA GLU A 68 2.64 -12.82 3.44
C GLU A 68 3.49 -11.84 2.64
N ILE A 69 2.97 -11.33 1.51
CA ILE A 69 3.62 -10.24 0.76
C ILE A 69 3.67 -8.95 1.58
N LEU A 70 2.58 -8.52 2.20
CA LEU A 70 2.54 -7.31 3.04
C LEU A 70 3.49 -7.44 4.24
N LYS A 71 3.53 -8.60 4.90
CA LYS A 71 4.52 -8.90 5.96
C LYS A 71 5.95 -8.79 5.43
N ALA A 72 6.24 -9.37 4.25
CA ALA A 72 7.58 -9.31 3.66
C ALA A 72 8.00 -7.88 3.29
N ILE A 73 7.07 -7.05 2.80
CA ILE A 73 7.32 -5.62 2.53
C ILE A 73 7.63 -4.88 3.84
N ALA A 74 6.81 -5.07 4.88
CA ALA A 74 7.02 -4.45 6.18
C ALA A 74 8.39 -4.82 6.78
N GLN A 75 8.74 -6.12 6.77
CA GLN A 75 10.01 -6.64 7.25
C GLN A 75 11.22 -6.09 6.48
N LYS A 76 11.06 -5.84 5.17
CA LYS A 76 12.11 -5.22 4.33
C LYS A 76 12.20 -3.70 4.48
N GLY A 77 11.36 -3.09 5.31
CA GLY A 77 11.32 -1.66 5.56
C GLY A 77 10.57 -0.85 4.51
N GLY A 78 9.74 -1.49 3.67
CA GLY A 78 8.85 -0.82 2.72
C GLY A 78 9.16 -1.04 1.24
N VAL A 79 8.41 -0.31 0.41
CA VAL A 79 8.53 -0.32 -1.06
C VAL A 79 9.67 0.57 -1.53
N LEU A 80 10.57 0.05 -2.35
CA LEU A 80 11.67 0.84 -2.91
C LEU A 80 11.16 1.74 -4.05
N THR A 81 11.65 2.97 -4.09
CA THR A 81 11.35 3.94 -5.16
C THR A 81 12.43 3.95 -6.26
N GLU A 82 12.05 4.41 -7.45
CA GLU A 82 12.98 4.79 -8.50
C GLU A 82 13.87 5.95 -8.03
N ARG A 83 15.09 6.03 -8.60
CA ARG A 83 16.11 6.96 -8.16
C ARG A 83 15.84 8.40 -8.60
N VAL A 84 14.98 9.16 -7.90
CA VAL A 84 14.86 10.61 -8.13
C VAL A 84 14.43 11.36 -6.85
N PRO A 85 15.33 12.04 -6.12
CA PRO A 85 16.78 12.17 -6.29
C PRO A 85 17.60 11.05 -5.63
N ASN A 86 16.99 10.22 -4.78
CA ASN A 86 17.60 9.08 -4.09
C ASN A 86 16.64 7.88 -4.10
N ASN A 87 17.16 6.66 -3.97
CA ASN A 87 16.30 5.51 -3.68
C ASN A 87 15.86 5.62 -2.21
N ILE A 88 14.58 5.88 -1.98
CA ILE A 88 13.98 5.81 -0.64
C ILE A 88 13.09 4.58 -0.53
N LYS A 89 12.89 4.10 0.70
CA LYS A 89 11.85 3.12 1.00
C LYS A 89 10.61 3.84 1.52
N LEU A 90 9.45 3.43 1.04
CA LEU A 90 8.12 3.84 1.48
C LEU A 90 7.64 2.85 2.54
N PRO A 91 7.80 3.15 3.84
CA PRO A 91 7.56 2.18 4.90
C PRO A 91 6.07 1.92 5.11
N ILE A 92 5.74 0.72 5.56
CA ILE A 92 4.44 0.41 6.17
C ILE A 92 4.68 -0.09 7.59
N SER A 93 3.77 0.24 8.51
CA SER A 93 3.78 -0.23 9.89
C SER A 93 2.96 -1.50 10.07
N GLY A 94 2.22 -1.93 9.05
CA GLY A 94 1.28 -3.02 9.18
C GLY A 94 0.24 -3.02 8.06
N TYR A 95 -0.84 -3.75 8.29
CA TYR A 95 -2.04 -3.72 7.45
C TYR A 95 -3.28 -4.15 8.24
N HIS A 96 -4.44 -3.73 7.76
CA HIS A 96 -5.74 -4.31 8.12
C HIS A 96 -6.24 -5.24 7.02
N CYS A 97 -6.72 -6.41 7.42
CA CYS A 97 -7.63 -7.23 6.63
C CYS A 97 -9.06 -6.75 6.91
N LEU A 98 -9.81 -6.43 5.87
CA LEU A 98 -11.14 -5.84 6.00
C LEU A 98 -12.20 -6.88 5.60
N HIS A 99 -12.53 -7.76 6.54
CA HIS A 99 -13.61 -8.73 6.37
C HIS A 99 -14.99 -8.07 6.56
N ASP A 100 -16.00 -8.60 5.86
CA ASP A 100 -17.41 -8.21 6.00
C ASP A 100 -17.69 -6.70 5.82
N ILE A 101 -16.80 -5.99 5.12
CA ILE A 101 -16.97 -4.58 4.81
C ILE A 101 -18.08 -4.41 3.77
N GLY A 102 -19.06 -3.55 4.03
CA GLY A 102 -20.09 -3.16 3.08
C GLY A 102 -19.62 -2.07 2.12
N GLY A 103 -20.34 -1.89 1.02
CA GLY A 103 -19.96 -0.94 -0.03
C GLY A 103 -19.78 0.51 0.45
N PHE A 104 -20.73 1.03 1.23
CA PHE A 104 -20.64 2.38 1.81
C PHE A 104 -19.44 2.54 2.75
N GLN A 105 -19.10 1.49 3.48
CA GLN A 105 -17.94 1.50 4.35
C GLN A 105 -16.67 1.56 3.48
N LEU A 106 -16.54 0.70 2.47
CA LEU A 106 -15.41 0.77 1.53
C LEU A 106 -15.25 2.17 0.88
N MET A 107 -16.33 2.81 0.45
CA MET A 107 -16.30 4.18 -0.10
C MET A 107 -15.72 5.19 0.89
N ARG A 108 -16.19 5.14 2.14
CA ARG A 108 -15.69 6.02 3.21
C ARG A 108 -14.22 5.78 3.47
N LEU A 109 -13.80 4.52 3.45
CA LEU A 109 -12.41 4.15 3.65
C LEU A 109 -11.52 4.66 2.50
N ILE A 110 -11.94 4.49 1.24
CA ILE A 110 -11.23 5.06 0.08
C ILE A 110 -11.15 6.58 0.16
N CYS A 111 -12.23 7.25 0.57
CA CYS A 111 -12.27 8.70 0.72
C CYS A 111 -11.30 9.20 1.80
N ALA A 112 -11.35 8.60 3.00
CA ALA A 112 -10.58 9.04 4.15
C ALA A 112 -9.10 8.61 4.07
N HIS A 113 -8.83 7.37 3.70
CA HIS A 113 -7.51 6.75 3.78
C HIS A 113 -6.79 6.62 2.45
N GLY A 114 -7.55 6.65 1.34
CA GLY A 114 -7.00 6.47 0.00
C GLY A 114 -7.12 5.04 -0.50
N PRO A 115 -6.28 4.65 -1.47
CA PRO A 115 -6.43 3.37 -2.15
C PRO A 115 -6.27 2.16 -1.23
N VAL A 116 -7.02 1.11 -1.56
CA VAL A 116 -6.97 -0.20 -0.89
C VAL A 116 -6.70 -1.29 -1.89
N ILE A 117 -6.20 -2.43 -1.42
CA ILE A 117 -6.03 -3.61 -2.27
C ILE A 117 -7.34 -4.39 -2.23
N GLY A 118 -7.83 -4.80 -3.39
CA GLY A 118 -9.00 -5.66 -3.53
C GLY A 118 -8.62 -6.97 -4.20
N ILE A 119 -9.26 -8.06 -3.78
CA ILE A 119 -9.18 -9.38 -4.42
C ILE A 119 -10.51 -9.67 -5.12
N LEU A 120 -10.44 -10.16 -6.35
CA LEU A 120 -11.59 -10.62 -7.11
C LEU A 120 -11.26 -11.91 -7.88
N TRP A 121 -12.31 -12.60 -8.33
CA TRP A 121 -12.19 -13.64 -9.33
C TRP A 121 -12.18 -13.01 -10.72
N ALA A 122 -11.06 -13.03 -11.43
CA ALA A 122 -10.88 -12.46 -12.76
C ALA A 122 -10.96 -13.56 -13.82
N GLU A 123 -12.18 -13.93 -14.20
CA GLU A 123 -12.39 -14.85 -15.32
C GLU A 123 -11.92 -14.19 -16.61
N LEU A 124 -10.86 -14.72 -17.24
CA LEU A 124 -10.05 -14.06 -18.27
C LEU A 124 -10.90 -13.37 -19.35
N ASP A 125 -11.83 -14.09 -19.99
CA ASP A 125 -12.57 -13.55 -21.14
C ASP A 125 -13.53 -12.41 -20.77
N ASP A 126 -14.30 -12.57 -19.69
CA ASP A 126 -15.27 -11.56 -19.26
C ASP A 126 -14.58 -10.37 -18.60
N TYR A 127 -13.53 -10.66 -17.83
CA TYR A 127 -12.74 -9.65 -17.14
C TYR A 127 -12.00 -8.77 -18.14
N ASP A 128 -11.35 -9.36 -19.15
CA ASP A 128 -10.57 -8.62 -20.13
C ASP A 128 -11.44 -7.72 -21.01
N ARG A 129 -12.68 -8.13 -21.29
CA ARG A 129 -13.66 -7.29 -22.01
C ARG A 129 -14.18 -6.11 -21.19
N ALA A 130 -14.07 -6.15 -19.86
CA ALA A 130 -14.52 -5.08 -18.98
C ALA A 130 -13.49 -3.92 -18.92
N ILE A 131 -13.38 -3.18 -20.02
CA ILE A 131 -12.54 -1.99 -20.16
C ILE A 131 -13.37 -0.72 -20.37
N GLY A 132 -12.78 0.44 -20.09
CA GLY A 132 -13.45 1.73 -20.24
C GLY A 132 -14.60 1.89 -19.26
N ASP A 133 -15.81 2.14 -19.76
CA ASP A 133 -17.01 2.32 -18.93
C ASP A 133 -17.80 1.02 -18.67
N ILE A 134 -17.35 -0.11 -19.22
CA ILE A 134 -17.97 -1.42 -18.98
C ILE A 134 -17.64 -1.86 -17.56
N VAL A 135 -18.69 -2.28 -16.84
CA VAL A 135 -18.58 -2.74 -15.44
C VAL A 135 -18.46 -4.25 -15.40
N TYR A 136 -17.33 -4.74 -14.89
CA TYR A 136 -17.16 -6.15 -14.58
C TYR A 136 -18.06 -6.55 -13.40
N ARG A 137 -18.76 -7.68 -13.53
CA ARG A 137 -19.63 -8.23 -12.48
C ARG A 137 -19.15 -9.62 -12.09
N ARG A 138 -19.50 -10.02 -10.87
CA ARG A 138 -19.07 -11.27 -10.24
C ARG A 138 -19.31 -12.47 -11.16
N THR A 139 -18.29 -13.28 -11.41
CA THR A 139 -18.49 -14.65 -11.93
C THR A 139 -19.25 -15.49 -10.90
N PRO A 140 -20.42 -16.06 -11.24
CA PRO A 140 -21.19 -16.90 -10.33
C PRO A 140 -20.36 -18.08 -9.80
N MET A 141 -20.62 -18.50 -8.56
CA MET A 141 -19.77 -19.47 -7.84
C MET A 141 -19.72 -20.83 -8.56
N GLU A 142 -20.82 -21.22 -9.20
CA GLU A 142 -20.96 -22.45 -9.97
C GLU A 142 -20.04 -22.53 -11.19
N TYR A 143 -19.52 -21.39 -11.67
CA TYR A 143 -18.58 -21.31 -12.79
C TYR A 143 -17.13 -21.10 -12.33
N ARG A 144 -16.87 -21.15 -11.03
CA ARG A 144 -15.53 -20.96 -10.47
C ARG A 144 -14.87 -22.30 -10.23
N PHE A 145 -13.79 -22.54 -10.98
CA PHE A 145 -12.99 -23.74 -10.82
C PHE A 145 -11.87 -23.50 -9.80
N PRO A 146 -11.84 -24.22 -8.67
CA PRO A 146 -10.73 -24.14 -7.72
C PRO A 146 -9.39 -24.37 -8.44
N ASN A 147 -8.36 -23.63 -8.04
CA ASN A 147 -7.01 -23.70 -8.63
C ASN A 147 -6.89 -23.26 -10.10
N SER A 148 -7.88 -22.56 -10.64
CA SER A 148 -7.79 -21.94 -11.98
C SER A 148 -6.77 -20.80 -12.09
N GLY A 149 -6.23 -20.31 -10.97
CA GLY A 149 -5.38 -19.12 -10.93
C GLY A 149 -6.13 -17.82 -11.21
N ALA A 150 -7.47 -17.85 -11.28
CA ALA A 150 -8.30 -16.69 -11.58
C ALA A 150 -8.39 -15.67 -10.42
N TYR A 151 -7.88 -15.99 -9.24
CA TYR A 151 -7.80 -15.01 -8.16
C TYR A 151 -6.82 -13.89 -8.52
N HIS A 152 -7.32 -12.67 -8.53
CA HIS A 152 -6.57 -11.51 -8.97
C HIS A 152 -6.61 -10.37 -7.96
N ALA A 153 -5.45 -9.73 -7.78
CA ALA A 153 -5.29 -8.60 -6.88
C ALA A 153 -5.20 -7.30 -7.67
N VAL A 154 -6.01 -6.32 -7.30
CA VAL A 154 -6.09 -4.99 -7.92
C VAL A 154 -6.05 -3.87 -6.88
N VAL A 155 -5.86 -2.62 -7.31
CA VAL A 155 -5.90 -1.46 -6.41
C VAL A 155 -7.18 -0.67 -6.61
N CYS A 156 -8.05 -0.68 -5.60
CA CYS A 156 -9.30 0.09 -5.58
C CYS A 156 -9.01 1.53 -5.12
N PHE A 157 -9.35 2.53 -5.92
CA PHE A 157 -8.98 3.94 -5.64
C PHE A 157 -10.08 4.96 -5.90
N GLY A 158 -11.20 4.56 -6.47
CA GLY A 158 -12.34 5.43 -6.72
C GLY A 158 -13.65 4.65 -6.68
N TYR A 159 -14.76 5.36 -6.74
CA TYR A 159 -16.08 4.76 -6.71
C TYR A 159 -17.11 5.63 -7.42
N LYS A 160 -18.21 5.02 -7.86
CA LYS A 160 -19.44 5.68 -8.29
C LYS A 160 -20.62 4.79 -7.91
N TYR A 161 -21.77 5.40 -7.66
CA TYR A 161 -23.01 4.68 -7.42
C TYR A 161 -23.90 4.82 -8.65
N ASP A 162 -24.42 3.69 -9.15
CA ASP A 162 -25.42 3.64 -10.21
C ASP A 162 -26.81 3.55 -9.58
N PRO A 163 -27.60 4.64 -9.58
CA PRO A 163 -28.93 4.65 -8.97
C PRO A 163 -29.96 3.85 -9.76
N GLN A 164 -29.75 3.60 -11.05
CA GLN A 164 -30.71 2.84 -11.86
C GLN A 164 -30.63 1.33 -11.58
N ARG A 165 -29.42 0.85 -11.29
CA ARG A 165 -29.15 -0.56 -10.97
C ARG A 165 -29.00 -0.81 -9.47
N GLU A 166 -29.01 0.24 -8.68
CA GLU A 166 -28.69 0.22 -7.24
C GLU A 166 -27.31 -0.43 -6.94
N GLU A 167 -26.36 -0.27 -7.87
CA GLU A 167 -25.05 -0.91 -7.81
C GLU A 167 -23.95 0.09 -7.39
N LEU A 168 -23.10 -0.33 -6.46
CA LEU A 168 -21.84 0.36 -6.21
C LEU A 168 -20.76 -0.16 -7.16
N HIS A 169 -20.12 0.74 -7.91
CA HIS A 169 -18.98 0.41 -8.77
C HIS A 169 -17.70 1.01 -8.20
N ILE A 170 -16.66 0.19 -8.14
CA ILE A 170 -15.34 0.53 -7.65
C ILE A 170 -14.41 0.71 -8.86
N ARG A 171 -13.70 1.83 -8.89
CA ARG A 171 -12.66 2.08 -9.88
C ARG A 171 -11.38 1.41 -9.42
N VAL A 172 -10.83 0.53 -10.25
CA VAL A 172 -9.60 -0.20 -9.95
C VAL A 172 -8.50 0.16 -10.94
N MET A 173 -7.27 0.13 -10.43
CA MET A 173 -6.05 0.11 -11.23
C MET A 173 -5.55 -1.33 -11.23
N ASP A 174 -5.56 -1.91 -12.42
CA ASP A 174 -5.11 -3.26 -12.70
C ASP A 174 -3.60 -3.27 -13.06
N ASN A 175 -2.98 -4.44 -13.05
CA ASN A 175 -1.56 -4.66 -13.35
C ASN A 175 -1.32 -5.52 -14.62
N HIS A 176 -2.37 -5.93 -15.34
CA HIS A 176 -2.28 -6.80 -16.53
C HIS A 176 -1.71 -6.16 -17.80
N ALA A 177 -1.59 -4.83 -17.89
CA ALA A 177 -1.03 -4.16 -19.07
C ALA A 177 -0.21 -2.92 -18.70
N GLU A 178 0.60 -2.42 -19.62
CA GLU A 178 1.52 -1.29 -19.38
C GLU A 178 0.78 -0.01 -18.95
N ASP A 179 -0.44 0.15 -19.43
CA ASP A 179 -1.35 1.22 -19.07
C ASP A 179 -2.21 0.89 -17.82
N GLY A 180 -2.07 -0.33 -17.29
CA GLY A 180 -2.75 -0.84 -16.09
C GLY A 180 -4.23 -0.57 -16.13
N PRO A 181 -5.00 -1.34 -16.93
CA PRO A 181 -6.29 -0.90 -17.43
C PRO A 181 -7.15 -0.44 -16.27
N LEU A 182 -7.65 0.78 -16.40
CA LEU A 182 -8.62 1.30 -15.46
C LEU A 182 -9.93 0.61 -15.75
N ARG A 183 -10.44 -0.14 -14.77
CA ARG A 183 -11.69 -0.89 -14.89
C ARG A 183 -12.69 -0.41 -13.85
N TRP A 184 -13.97 -0.53 -14.19
CA TRP A 184 -15.05 -0.43 -13.23
C TRP A 184 -15.47 -1.83 -12.83
N ILE A 185 -15.47 -2.09 -11.52
CA ILE A 185 -15.80 -3.39 -10.94
C ILE A 185 -17.01 -3.21 -10.05
N SER A 186 -18.04 -4.05 -10.18
CA SER A 186 -19.13 -4.09 -9.21
C SER A 186 -18.56 -4.44 -7.84
N PHE A 187 -18.96 -3.72 -6.79
CA PHE A 187 -18.53 -4.00 -5.41
C PHE A 187 -18.77 -5.47 -5.03
N ALA A 188 -19.87 -6.06 -5.50
CA ALA A 188 -20.18 -7.46 -5.25
C ALA A 188 -19.15 -8.43 -5.89
N ALA A 189 -18.40 -8.03 -6.91
CA ALA A 189 -17.37 -8.88 -7.52
C ALA A 189 -16.08 -8.97 -6.68
N LEU A 190 -15.89 -8.08 -5.70
CA LEU A 190 -14.73 -8.08 -4.81
C LEU A 190 -15.03 -8.93 -3.56
N GLU A 191 -14.02 -9.67 -3.11
CA GLU A 191 -14.16 -10.68 -2.05
C GLU A 191 -13.39 -10.32 -0.79
N GLU A 192 -12.18 -9.79 -0.97
CA GLU A 192 -11.31 -9.43 0.15
C GLU A 192 -10.69 -8.05 -0.07
N PHE A 193 -10.41 -7.38 1.04
CA PHE A 193 -9.82 -6.05 1.03
C PHE A 193 -8.71 -5.93 2.05
N TYR A 194 -7.65 -5.23 1.66
CA TYR A 194 -6.48 -5.00 2.50
C TYR A 194 -6.09 -3.53 2.48
N LEU A 195 -5.93 -2.96 3.68
CA LEU A 195 -5.48 -1.58 3.87
C LEU A 195 -4.06 -1.60 4.47
N PRO A 196 -3.02 -1.35 3.66
CA PRO A 196 -1.68 -1.07 4.18
C PRO A 196 -1.71 0.14 5.13
N LEU A 197 -0.98 0.04 6.24
CA LEU A 197 -0.87 1.11 7.23
C LEU A 197 0.42 1.91 7.02
N ILE A 198 0.27 3.20 6.77
CA ILE A 198 1.40 4.12 6.67
C ILE A 198 1.64 4.77 8.03
N PRO A 199 2.86 4.66 8.61
CA PRO A 199 3.17 5.24 9.91
C PRO A 199 3.16 6.77 9.88
N GLU A 200 3.85 7.37 8.91
CA GLU A 200 3.92 8.82 8.69
C GLU A 200 4.19 9.12 7.20
N PRO A 201 3.70 10.25 6.65
CA PRO A 201 4.08 10.70 5.31
C PRO A 201 5.60 10.88 5.22
N VAL A 202 6.20 10.49 4.08
CA VAL A 202 7.64 10.69 3.87
C VAL A 202 7.99 12.17 4.03
N GLU A 203 9.06 12.46 4.77
CA GLU A 203 9.47 13.84 5.03
C GLU A 203 10.01 14.52 3.76
N LEU A 204 9.62 15.78 3.57
CA LEU A 204 9.95 16.59 2.39
C LEU A 204 11.46 16.67 2.12
N HIS A 205 12.29 16.67 3.15
CA HIS A 205 13.75 16.74 3.01
C HIS A 205 14.35 15.46 2.39
N LYS A 206 13.71 14.30 2.58
CA LYS A 206 14.11 13.03 1.93
C LYS A 206 13.86 13.05 0.43
N LEU A 207 13.00 13.97 -0.02
CA LEU A 207 12.60 14.13 -1.42
C LEU A 207 13.40 15.18 -2.19
N ARG A 208 14.28 15.97 -1.54
CA ARG A 208 15.03 17.06 -2.18
C ARG A 208 16.49 16.70 -2.45
N ARG A 209 17.00 17.14 -3.61
CA ARG A 209 18.36 16.85 -4.14
C ARG A 209 19.49 17.64 -3.45
N LYS A 210 19.17 18.68 -2.67
CA LYS A 210 20.12 19.49 -1.89
C LYS A 210 19.50 19.87 -0.55
N LYS A 211 20.27 19.65 0.52
CA LYS A 211 20.05 20.28 1.83
C LYS A 211 20.23 21.78 1.62
N LYS A 212 19.15 22.55 1.41
CA LYS A 212 19.24 24.00 1.62
C LYS A 212 19.55 24.12 3.12
N ARG A 213 20.66 24.78 3.47
CA ARG A 213 20.99 25.07 4.88
C ARG A 213 19.71 25.62 5.50
N GLU A 214 19.13 24.89 6.45
CA GLU A 214 17.99 25.41 7.20
C GLU A 214 18.53 26.62 7.95
N GLU A 215 18.04 27.80 7.62
CA GLU A 215 18.18 28.94 8.52
C GLU A 215 17.44 28.56 9.79
N HIS A 216 18.20 28.27 10.84
CA HIS A 216 17.70 27.98 12.17
C HIS A 216 17.14 29.28 12.77
N SER A 217 16.00 29.73 12.25
CA SER A 217 15.20 30.76 12.90
C SER A 217 14.17 30.09 13.81
N VAL A 218 13.84 30.77 14.92
CA VAL A 218 12.77 30.35 15.82
C VAL A 218 11.45 30.18 15.05
N SER A 219 11.19 31.06 14.08
CA SER A 219 10.01 30.98 13.20
C SER A 219 9.95 29.67 12.39
N ALA A 220 11.08 29.23 11.83
CA ALA A 220 11.15 27.96 11.09
C ALA A 220 10.90 26.75 12.02
N TYR A 221 11.43 26.78 13.25
CA TYR A 221 11.21 25.73 14.24
C TYR A 221 9.75 25.64 14.69
N VAL A 222 9.12 26.78 14.98
CA VAL A 222 7.70 26.86 15.35
C VAL A 222 6.82 26.34 14.20
N THR A 223 7.09 26.78 12.97
CA THR A 223 6.36 26.32 11.78
C THR A 223 6.48 24.80 11.60
N HIS A 224 7.70 24.25 11.71
CA HIS A 224 7.92 22.81 11.61
C HIS A 224 7.19 22.02 12.71
N SER A 225 7.19 22.54 13.93
CA SER A 225 6.53 21.93 15.09
C SER A 225 5.01 21.91 14.91
N MET A 226 4.42 23.01 14.41
CA MET A 226 3.00 23.09 14.11
C MET A 226 2.57 22.15 12.99
N VAL A 227 3.33 22.10 11.88
CA VAL A 227 3.08 21.14 10.79
C VAL A 227 3.18 19.69 11.29
N THR A 228 4.13 19.40 12.19
CA THR A 228 4.28 18.06 12.79
C THR A 228 3.09 17.71 13.69
N LEU A 229 2.60 18.66 14.49
CA LEU A 229 1.42 18.48 15.34
C LEU A 229 0.16 18.23 14.50
N GLU A 230 -0.04 19.03 13.45
CA GLU A 230 -1.17 18.90 12.52
C GLU A 230 -1.16 17.52 11.83
N LYS A 231 0.03 17.07 11.36
CA LYS A 231 0.20 15.71 10.83
C LYS A 231 -0.23 14.64 11.82
N LYS A 232 0.24 14.72 13.07
CA LYS A 232 -0.10 13.75 14.12
C LYS A 232 -1.59 13.75 14.43
N LEU A 233 -2.21 14.92 14.50
CA LEU A 233 -3.66 15.05 14.72
C LEU A 233 -4.46 14.43 13.57
N MET A 234 -4.10 14.72 12.32
CA MET A 234 -4.79 14.16 11.15
C MET A 234 -4.63 12.64 11.04
N THR A 235 -3.46 12.11 11.36
CA THR A 235 -3.25 10.65 11.47
C THR A 235 -4.11 10.06 12.59
N TRP A 236 -4.16 10.69 13.76
CA TRP A 236 -4.98 10.21 14.87
C TRP A 236 -6.48 10.22 14.56
N ILE A 237 -7.00 11.28 13.92
CA ILE A 237 -8.40 11.36 13.50
C ILE A 237 -8.73 10.21 12.55
N ARG A 238 -7.85 9.93 11.58
CA ARG A 238 -8.01 8.80 10.64
C ARG A 238 -8.03 7.45 11.35
N CYS A 239 -7.05 7.18 12.22
CA CYS A 239 -7.04 5.92 12.98
C CYS A 239 -8.31 5.77 13.82
N ARG A 240 -8.78 6.85 14.45
CA ARG A 240 -10.02 6.85 15.24
C ARG A 240 -11.27 6.58 14.40
N GLU A 241 -11.31 7.04 13.14
CA GLU A 241 -12.41 6.69 12.22
C GLU A 241 -12.38 5.21 11.84
N LEU A 242 -11.19 4.63 11.59
CA LEU A 242 -11.05 3.19 11.40
C LEU A 242 -11.60 2.44 12.60
N ASP A 243 -11.13 2.76 13.81
CA ASP A 243 -11.57 2.09 15.04
C ASP A 243 -13.08 2.24 15.29
N ARG A 244 -13.67 3.38 14.90
CA ARG A 244 -15.10 3.68 15.12
C ARG A 244 -16.01 2.90 14.20
N PHE A 245 -15.66 2.75 12.92
CA PHE A 245 -16.54 2.18 11.90
C PHE A 245 -16.15 0.76 11.49
N TYR A 246 -14.91 0.37 11.76
CA TYR A 246 -14.31 -0.89 11.37
C TYR A 246 -13.63 -1.42 12.62
N LYS A 247 -14.38 -1.91 13.62
CA LYS A 247 -13.78 -2.57 14.80
C LYS A 247 -13.11 -3.85 14.30
N PRO A 248 -11.80 -3.86 13.98
CA PRO A 248 -11.18 -5.02 13.38
C PRO A 248 -11.06 -6.06 14.49
N ARG A 249 -11.29 -7.34 14.21
CA ARG A 249 -10.94 -8.37 15.18
C ARG A 249 -9.42 -8.35 15.32
N GLN A 250 -8.88 -8.72 16.47
CA GLN A 250 -7.43 -8.66 16.69
C GLN A 250 -6.63 -9.49 15.65
N GLN A 251 -7.24 -10.55 15.11
CA GLN A 251 -6.69 -11.38 14.03
C GLN A 251 -6.64 -10.68 12.65
N ASP A 252 -7.38 -9.60 12.47
CA ASP A 252 -7.50 -8.86 11.21
C ASP A 252 -6.43 -7.77 11.07
N VAL A 253 -5.54 -7.64 12.06
CA VAL A 253 -4.52 -6.58 12.11
C VAL A 253 -3.15 -7.21 12.25
N PHE A 254 -2.24 -6.81 11.35
CA PHE A 254 -0.82 -7.03 11.53
C PHE A 254 -0.14 -5.69 11.81
N LEU A 255 0.64 -5.60 12.89
CA LEU A 255 1.50 -4.47 13.20
C LEU A 255 2.94 -4.96 13.33
N LEU A 256 3.87 -4.27 12.68
CA LEU A 256 5.30 -4.52 12.79
C LEU A 256 5.79 -3.97 14.15
N ASP A 257 6.31 -4.86 14.99
CA ASP A 257 6.77 -4.50 16.33
C ASP A 257 7.96 -3.51 16.25
N ASN A 258 7.86 -2.36 16.93
CA ASN A 258 8.83 -1.25 16.82
C ASN A 258 10.22 -1.57 17.43
N LYS A 259 10.39 -2.74 18.05
CA LYS A 259 11.63 -3.15 18.75
C LYS A 259 12.83 -3.44 17.82
N LEU A 260 12.62 -3.57 16.51
CA LEU A 260 13.71 -3.88 15.56
C LEU A 260 14.41 -2.64 14.95
N ARG A 261 14.05 -1.40 15.37
CA ARG A 261 14.68 -0.18 14.84
C ARG A 261 15.95 0.29 15.57
N HIS A 262 16.30 -0.35 16.70
CA HIS A 262 17.60 -0.12 17.35
C HIS A 262 18.47 -1.36 17.17
N GLY A 263 19.28 -1.37 16.11
CA GLY A 263 20.43 -2.27 16.03
C GLY A 263 21.38 -1.99 17.21
N PRO A 264 22.08 -3.02 17.72
CA PRO A 264 22.91 -2.87 18.90
C PRO A 264 24.06 -1.90 18.59
N GLU A 265 24.15 -0.81 19.37
CA GLU A 265 25.35 0.01 19.40
C GLU A 265 26.51 -0.89 19.82
N HIS A 266 27.55 -0.90 18.97
CA HIS A 266 28.85 -1.44 19.28
C HIS A 266 29.35 -0.89 20.62
N ARG A 267 29.21 -1.67 21.70
CA ARG A 267 30.10 -1.54 22.84
C ARG A 267 31.47 -2.06 22.41
N GLN A 268 32.31 -1.14 21.93
CA GLN A 268 33.75 -1.36 21.89
C GLN A 268 34.21 -1.63 23.34
N SER A 269 34.53 -2.88 23.63
CA SER A 269 35.26 -3.27 24.83
C SER A 269 36.65 -2.65 24.78
N ARG A 270 36.82 -1.51 25.45
CA ARG A 270 38.13 -1.05 25.91
C ARG A 270 38.55 -1.96 27.06
N THR A 271 39.26 -3.04 26.75
CA THR A 271 40.08 -3.75 27.74
C THR A 271 41.46 -3.12 27.77
N ALA A 272 41.83 -2.71 28.98
CA ALA A 272 42.98 -1.92 29.33
C ALA A 272 44.31 -2.64 29.03
N THR A 273 45.26 -1.89 28.51
CA THR A 273 46.69 -2.18 28.61
C THR A 273 47.22 -1.74 29.98
N SER A 274 47.93 -2.68 30.60
CA SER A 274 49.05 -2.56 31.55
C SER A 274 48.90 -1.78 32.87
N ASN A 275 49.20 -2.46 33.99
CA ASN A 275 50.51 -2.31 34.62
C ASN A 275 50.74 -3.24 35.84
N LYS A 276 51.93 -3.86 35.84
CA LYS A 276 52.89 -4.00 36.96
C LYS A 276 52.36 -4.50 38.32
N ARG A 277 52.75 -5.70 38.74
CA ARG A 277 54.03 -6.04 39.41
C ARG A 277 54.20 -7.54 39.44
#